data_AF-A0A093QPK7-F1
#
_entry.id   AF-A0A093QPK7-F1
#
_cell.length_a   1.000
_cell.length_b   1.000
_cell.length_c   1.000
_cell.angle_alpha   90.00
_cell.angle_beta   90.00
_cell.angle_gamma   90.00
#
_symmetry.space_group_name_H-M   'P 1'
#
loop_
_entity.id
_entity.type
_entity.pdbx_description
1 polymer ?
#
loop_
_entity_poly.entity_id
_entity_poly.type
_entity_poly.pdbx_seq_one_letter_code
_entity_poly.pdbx_strand_id
1 'polypeptide(L)'
;SGTKQQEIVVSRGKILELLRPDPNTGKVHTLLTVEVFGVIRSLMAFRLTGGTKDYIVVGSDSGRIVILEYQPSKNVFEKIHQETFGKSGCRRIVPGQYLAVDPKGRAVMISAIEKQKLVYILNRDAAARLTISSPLEAHKANTLVYHVVGVDVGFENPMFACLEMDYE
;
A
#
# COMPACT_ATOMS: atom_id res chain seq x y z
N SER A 1 9.29 -2.87 12.21
CA SER A 1 9.27 -3.59 13.50
C SER A 1 8.64 -2.86 14.68
N GLY A 2 8.23 -1.59 14.57
CA GLY A 2 7.65 -0.84 15.71
C GLY A 2 8.68 -0.40 16.75
N THR A 3 9.97 -0.55 16.43
CA THR A 3 11.09 -0.01 17.20
C THR A 3 11.45 1.40 16.69
N LYS A 4 12.32 2.12 17.39
CA LYS A 4 12.84 3.42 16.92
C LYS A 4 13.74 3.30 15.67
N GLN A 5 14.22 2.09 15.36
CA GLN A 5 15.05 1.83 14.18
C GLN A 5 14.19 1.76 12.93
N GLN A 6 14.67 2.40 11.85
CA GLN A 6 14.04 2.33 10.54
C GLN A 6 14.56 1.12 9.76
N GLU A 7 13.66 0.52 9.00
CA GLU A 7 13.91 -0.64 8.14
C GLU A 7 13.41 -0.28 6.73
N ILE A 8 13.94 -0.96 5.72
CA ILE A 8 13.65 -0.66 4.32
C ILE A 8 12.97 -1.89 3.71
N VAL A 9 11.73 -1.71 3.24
CA VAL A 9 11.03 -2.75 2.48
C VAL A 9 11.27 -2.48 1.00
N VAL A 10 11.76 -3.47 0.26
CA VAL A 10 12.01 -3.36 -1.18
C VAL A 10 11.25 -4.44 -1.95
N SER A 11 10.71 -4.05 -3.11
CA SER A 11 10.21 -5.00 -4.09
C SER A 11 11.26 -5.20 -5.18
N ARG A 12 11.58 -6.47 -5.47
CA ARG A 12 12.36 -6.87 -6.66
C ARG A 12 11.45 -7.48 -7.73
N GLY A 13 10.23 -6.94 -7.87
CA GLY A 13 9.19 -7.48 -8.74
C GLY A 13 8.49 -8.69 -8.12
N LYS A 14 9.13 -9.88 -8.18
CA LYS A 14 8.57 -11.14 -7.67
C LYS A 14 8.95 -11.47 -6.22
N ILE A 15 9.88 -10.72 -5.65
CA ILE A 15 10.40 -10.92 -4.30
C ILE A 15 10.13 -9.66 -3.48
N LEU A 16 9.63 -9.83 -2.26
CA LEU A 16 9.51 -8.80 -1.24
C LEU A 16 10.60 -9.02 -0.19
N GLU A 17 11.40 -7.99 0.06
CA GLU A 17 12.55 -8.04 0.96
C GLU A 17 12.43 -6.98 2.06
N LEU A 18 12.88 -7.34 3.26
CA LEU A 18 13.09 -6.43 4.38
C LEU A 18 14.58 -6.30 4.67
N LEU A 19 15.08 -5.08 4.63
CA LEU A 19 16.46 -4.73 4.87
C LEU A 19 16.58 -3.88 6.14
N ARG A 20 17.69 -4.03 6.86
CA ARG A 20 18.05 -3.21 8.02
C ARG A 20 19.42 -2.57 7.79
N PRO A 21 19.50 -1.24 7.69
CA PRO A 21 20.77 -0.54 7.75
C PRO A 21 21.30 -0.57 9.20
N ASP A 22 22.57 -0.96 9.37
CA ASP A 22 23.27 -0.88 10.65
C ASP A 22 24.05 0.45 10.73
N PRO A 23 23.66 1.38 11.62
CA PRO A 23 24.32 2.69 11.74
C PRO A 23 25.75 2.60 12.30
N ASN A 24 26.13 1.52 12.97
CA ASN A 24 27.47 1.37 13.54
C ASN A 24 28.48 0.92 12.49
N THR A 25 28.08 0.03 11.58
CA THR A 25 28.96 -0.54 10.55
C THR A 25 28.79 0.09 9.17
N GLY A 26 27.69 0.81 8.94
CA GLY A 26 27.31 1.37 7.64
C GLY A 26 26.84 0.32 6.62
N LYS A 27 26.70 -0.95 7.02
CA LYS A 27 26.27 -2.05 6.16
C LYS A 27 24.75 -2.22 6.19
N VAL A 28 24.20 -2.76 5.10
CA VAL A 28 22.78 -3.10 5.01
C VAL A 28 22.64 -4.61 5.05
N HIS A 29 21.84 -5.11 6.00
CA HIS A 29 21.57 -6.53 6.18
C HIS A 29 20.18 -6.88 5.68
N THR A 30 20.06 -7.99 4.96
CA THR A 30 18.76 -8.56 4.61
C THR A 30 18.23 -9.36 5.79
N LEU A 31 17.07 -8.97 6.31
CA LEU A 31 16.40 -9.65 7.43
C LEU A 31 15.47 -10.77 6.95
N LEU A 32 14.72 -10.49 5.88
CA LEU A 32 13.69 -11.37 5.36
C LEU A 32 13.60 -11.22 3.84
N THR A 33 13.50 -12.35 3.15
CA THR A 33 13.27 -12.43 1.70
C THR A 33 12.13 -13.41 1.46
N VAL A 34 11.08 -12.98 0.76
CA VAL A 34 9.90 -13.79 0.47
C VAL A 34 9.53 -13.68 -1.00
N GLU A 35 9.36 -14.82 -1.67
CA GLU A 35 8.78 -14.86 -3.02
C GLU A 35 7.25 -14.67 -2.93
N VAL A 36 6.72 -13.69 -3.66
CA VAL A 36 5.27 -13.37 -3.63
C VAL A 36 4.48 -14.08 -4.72
N PHE A 37 5.15 -14.78 -5.65
CA PHE A 37 4.55 -15.49 -6.79
C PHE A 37 3.60 -14.64 -7.64
N GLY A 38 3.96 -13.36 -7.84
CA GLY A 38 3.21 -12.39 -8.61
C GLY A 38 4.06 -11.18 -8.98
N VAL A 39 3.43 -10.15 -9.53
CA VAL A 39 4.10 -8.90 -9.90
C VAL A 39 3.65 -7.80 -8.96
N ILE A 40 4.54 -7.34 -8.08
CA ILE A 40 4.31 -6.13 -7.28
C ILE A 40 4.42 -4.93 -8.21
N ARG A 41 3.32 -4.18 -8.33
CA ARG A 41 3.22 -3.01 -9.21
C ARG A 41 3.31 -1.70 -8.45
N SER A 42 2.87 -1.71 -7.19
CA SER A 42 2.90 -0.55 -6.30
C SER A 42 3.08 -1.01 -4.85
N LEU A 43 3.92 -0.32 -4.08
CA LEU A 43 4.27 -0.65 -2.71
C LEU A 43 4.31 0.64 -1.89
N MET A 44 3.50 0.73 -0.83
CA MET A 44 3.46 1.90 0.06
C MET A 44 3.41 1.46 1.51
N ALA A 45 4.02 2.25 2.39
CA ALA A 45 3.89 2.07 3.84
C ALA A 45 2.90 3.10 4.41
N PHE A 46 2.23 2.75 5.51
CA PHE A 46 1.41 3.70 6.26
C PHE A 46 1.40 3.35 7.74
N ARG A 47 1.02 4.34 8.56
CA ARG A 47 0.89 4.20 10.00
C ARG A 47 -0.48 4.67 10.42
N LEU A 48 -1.20 3.85 11.18
CA LEU A 48 -2.44 4.27 11.82
C LEU A 48 -2.18 5.43 12.80
N THR A 49 -3.13 6.35 12.94
CA THR A 49 -3.06 7.44 13.91
C THR A 49 -2.77 6.91 15.33
N GLY A 50 -1.69 7.41 15.92
CA GLY A 50 -1.21 6.99 17.25
C GLY A 50 -0.56 5.60 17.30
N GLY A 51 -0.39 4.93 16.15
CA GLY A 51 0.38 3.70 16.05
C GLY A 51 1.89 3.95 16.11
N THR A 52 2.65 2.91 16.42
CA THR A 52 4.13 2.95 16.48
C THR A 52 4.79 2.16 15.36
N LYS A 53 4.01 1.37 14.60
CA LYS A 53 4.48 0.43 13.60
C LYS A 53 3.81 0.74 12.26
N ASP A 54 4.62 0.69 11.20
CA ASP A 54 4.15 0.85 9.83
C ASP A 54 3.64 -0.49 9.28
N TYR A 55 2.52 -0.42 8.59
CA TYR A 55 1.97 -1.47 7.74
C TYR A 55 2.42 -1.26 6.30
N ILE A 56 2.33 -2.30 5.48
CA ILE A 56 2.72 -2.27 4.07
C ILE A 56 1.49 -2.60 3.23
N VAL A 57 1.11 -1.71 2.33
CA VAL A 57 0.07 -1.96 1.33
C VAL A 57 0.72 -2.36 0.01
N VAL A 58 0.24 -3.45 -0.57
CA VAL A 58 0.75 -4.01 -1.81
C VAL A 58 -0.37 -4.02 -2.86
N GLY A 59 -0.12 -3.32 -3.96
CA GLY A 59 -0.86 -3.46 -5.21
C GLY A 59 -0.11 -4.39 -6.16
N SER A 60 -0.80 -5.44 -6.63
CA SER A 60 -0.21 -6.49 -7.48
C SER A 60 -1.07 -6.76 -8.70
N ASP A 61 -0.67 -7.74 -9.51
CA ASP A 61 -1.45 -8.32 -10.60
C ASP A 61 -2.57 -9.26 -10.13
N SER A 62 -2.79 -9.46 -8.83
CA SER A 62 -3.78 -10.43 -8.34
C SER A 62 -5.24 -9.98 -8.43
N GLY A 63 -5.52 -8.69 -8.68
CA GLY A 63 -6.87 -8.11 -8.54
C GLY A 63 -7.31 -7.96 -7.08
N ARG A 64 -6.35 -7.97 -6.16
CA ARG A 64 -6.54 -7.84 -4.71
C ARG A 64 -5.63 -6.78 -4.12
N ILE A 65 -6.10 -6.09 -3.09
CA ILE A 65 -5.29 -5.22 -2.23
C ILE A 65 -4.90 -6.03 -1.00
N VAL A 66 -3.61 -6.01 -0.64
CA VAL A 66 -3.09 -6.77 0.50
C VAL A 66 -2.40 -5.82 1.45
N ILE A 67 -2.71 -5.95 2.74
CA ILE A 67 -2.02 -5.23 3.81
C ILE A 67 -1.21 -6.22 4.63
N LEU A 68 0.09 -5.96 4.77
CA LEU A 68 1.05 -6.79 5.46
C LEU A 68 1.58 -6.08 6.71
N GLU A 69 1.93 -6.88 7.70
CA GLU A 69 2.65 -6.46 8.89
C GLU A 69 3.87 -7.38 9.08
N TYR A 70 5.05 -6.82 9.26
CA TYR A 70 6.24 -7.63 9.58
C TYR A 70 6.25 -8.03 11.06
N GLN A 71 6.34 -9.33 11.36
CA GLN A 71 6.47 -9.86 12.72
C GLN A 71 7.91 -10.29 13.03
N PRO A 72 8.67 -9.51 13.83
CA PRO A 72 10.08 -9.82 14.11
C PRO A 72 10.27 -11.13 14.87
N SER A 73 9.34 -11.51 15.74
CA SER A 73 9.41 -12.73 16.56
C SER A 73 9.35 -14.01 15.72
N LYS A 74 8.65 -13.95 14.58
CA LYS A 74 8.49 -15.08 13.65
C LYS A 74 9.31 -14.90 12.36
N ASN A 75 9.94 -13.75 12.19
CA ASN A 75 10.58 -13.31 10.96
C ASN A 75 9.71 -13.55 9.71
N VAL A 76 8.46 -13.05 9.72
CA VAL A 76 7.50 -13.27 8.62
C VAL A 76 6.70 -12.00 8.32
N PHE A 77 6.29 -11.84 7.06
CA PHE A 77 5.22 -10.90 6.70
C PHE A 77 3.87 -11.56 6.95
N GLU A 78 3.19 -11.12 7.99
CA GLU A 78 1.83 -11.54 8.29
C GLU A 78 0.85 -10.77 7.42
N LYS A 79 -0.08 -11.49 6.79
CA LYS A 79 -1.13 -10.90 5.96
C LYS A 79 -2.30 -10.49 6.84
N ILE A 80 -2.36 -9.21 7.16
CA ILE A 80 -3.38 -8.63 8.05
C ILE A 80 -4.72 -8.51 7.33
N HIS A 81 -4.70 -8.09 6.06
CA HIS A 81 -5.91 -7.97 5.26
C HIS A 81 -5.68 -8.36 3.81
N GLN A 82 -6.73 -8.90 3.18
CA GLN A 82 -6.75 -9.20 1.76
C GLN A 82 -8.16 -9.04 1.22
N GLU A 83 -8.33 -8.11 0.28
CA GLU A 83 -9.63 -7.82 -0.32
C GLU A 83 -9.58 -7.91 -1.83
N THR A 84 -10.59 -8.56 -2.40
CA THR A 84 -10.71 -8.73 -3.84
C THR A 84 -11.58 -7.62 -4.42
N PHE A 85 -11.06 -6.90 -5.40
CA PHE A 85 -11.79 -5.82 -6.08
C PHE A 85 -11.89 -6.03 -7.60
N GLY A 86 -11.15 -6.99 -8.17
CA GLY A 86 -11.10 -7.16 -9.61
C GLY A 86 -10.53 -8.50 -10.04
N LYS A 87 -10.32 -8.63 -11.36
CA LYS A 87 -9.72 -9.81 -11.98
C LYS A 87 -8.19 -9.72 -11.95
N SER A 88 -7.53 -10.88 -11.97
CA SER A 88 -6.07 -10.97 -12.06
C SER A 88 -5.52 -10.53 -13.44
N GLY A 89 -4.24 -10.17 -13.45
CA GLY A 89 -3.45 -9.65 -14.56
C GLY A 89 -3.12 -8.16 -14.45
N CYS A 90 -2.03 -7.73 -15.08
CA CYS A 90 -1.68 -6.32 -15.28
C CYS A 90 -2.62 -5.68 -16.33
N ARG A 91 -3.87 -5.41 -15.95
CA ARG A 91 -4.90 -4.88 -16.86
C ARG A 91 -4.92 -3.35 -16.85
N ARG A 92 -5.36 -2.77 -17.97
CA ARG A 92 -5.50 -1.33 -18.18
C ARG A 92 -6.46 -0.66 -17.18
N ILE A 93 -7.62 -1.28 -16.96
CA ILE A 93 -8.70 -0.71 -16.14
C ILE A 93 -8.85 -1.34 -14.75
N VAL A 94 -8.05 -2.35 -14.39
CA VAL A 94 -8.13 -2.96 -13.04
C VAL A 94 -7.07 -2.32 -12.14
N PRO A 95 -7.45 -1.83 -10.94
CA PRO A 95 -6.52 -1.16 -10.04
C PRO A 95 -5.32 -2.01 -9.62
N GLY A 96 -4.22 -1.32 -9.32
CA GLY A 96 -2.97 -1.93 -8.87
C GLY A 96 -1.72 -1.28 -9.46
N GLN A 97 -1.87 -0.34 -10.40
CA GLN A 97 -0.71 0.37 -10.97
C GLN A 97 -0.20 1.46 -10.04
N TYR A 98 -1.11 2.29 -9.51
CA TYR A 98 -0.76 3.37 -8.60
C TYR A 98 -1.43 3.17 -7.26
N LEU A 99 -0.74 3.62 -6.22
CA LEU A 99 -1.13 3.48 -4.84
C LEU A 99 -0.72 4.74 -4.10
N ALA A 100 -1.66 5.32 -3.38
CA ALA A 100 -1.44 6.51 -2.57
C ALA A 100 -2.08 6.33 -1.20
N VAL A 101 -1.43 6.81 -0.16
CA VAL A 101 -1.93 6.71 1.21
C VAL A 101 -2.05 8.11 1.80
N ASP A 102 -3.12 8.37 2.56
CA ASP A 102 -3.22 9.52 3.44
C ASP A 102 -2.04 9.53 4.43
N PRO A 103 -1.30 10.64 4.61
CA PRO A 103 -0.15 10.69 5.52
C PRO A 103 -0.46 10.41 6.98
N LYS A 104 -1.73 10.51 7.42
CA LYS A 104 -2.17 10.11 8.76
C LYS A 104 -2.70 8.67 8.82
N GLY A 105 -2.61 7.93 7.72
CA GLY A 105 -2.99 6.52 7.62
C GLY A 105 -4.49 6.28 7.77
N ARG A 106 -5.34 7.24 7.39
CA ARG A 106 -6.81 7.15 7.50
C ARG A 106 -7.48 6.57 6.27
N ALA A 107 -6.83 6.64 5.12
CA ALA A 107 -7.36 6.14 3.86
C ALA A 107 -6.21 5.74 2.91
N VAL A 108 -6.50 4.80 2.02
CA VAL A 108 -5.62 4.40 0.91
C VAL A 108 -6.41 4.37 -0.38
N MET A 109 -5.82 4.91 -1.45
CA MET A 109 -6.35 4.88 -2.79
C MET A 109 -5.50 3.96 -3.66
N ILE A 110 -6.15 3.00 -4.32
CA ILE A 110 -5.55 2.14 -5.34
C ILE A 110 -6.21 2.44 -6.68
N SER A 111 -5.41 2.58 -7.73
CA SER A 111 -5.92 2.98 -9.04
C SER A 111 -5.29 2.23 -10.21
N ALA A 112 -6.06 2.15 -11.29
CA ALA A 112 -5.63 1.64 -12.57
C ALA A 112 -5.01 2.76 -13.41
N ILE A 113 -4.49 2.42 -14.60
CA ILE A 113 -3.98 3.41 -15.55
C ILE A 113 -5.14 4.22 -16.16
N GLU A 114 -6.34 3.64 -16.19
CA GLU A 114 -7.53 4.31 -16.69
C GLU A 114 -8.76 3.91 -15.88
N LYS A 115 -9.72 4.85 -15.81
CA LYS A 115 -11.08 4.63 -15.32
C LYS A 115 -11.19 4.34 -13.83
N GLN A 116 -10.77 3.16 -13.38
CA GLN A 116 -11.07 2.68 -12.04
C GLN A 116 -10.09 3.22 -11.00
N LYS A 117 -10.67 3.81 -9.96
CA LYS A 117 -10.03 4.27 -8.73
C LYS A 117 -10.89 3.81 -7.56
N LEU A 118 -10.27 3.22 -6.56
CA LEU A 118 -10.93 2.72 -5.35
C LEU A 118 -10.24 3.30 -4.12
N VAL A 119 -11.04 3.72 -3.15
CA VAL A 119 -10.55 4.25 -1.87
C VAL A 119 -11.05 3.37 -0.74
N TYR A 120 -10.13 2.97 0.13
CA TYR A 120 -10.42 2.21 1.33
C TYR A 120 -10.20 3.08 2.55
N ILE A 121 -11.16 3.11 3.48
CA ILE A 121 -11.01 3.77 4.76
C ILE A 121 -10.31 2.80 5.71
N LEU A 122 -9.27 3.29 6.37
CA LEU A 122 -8.46 2.53 7.31
C LEU A 122 -8.80 3.00 8.73
N ASN A 123 -9.14 2.06 9.59
CA ASN A 123 -9.52 2.36 10.97
C ASN A 123 -8.90 1.35 11.94
N ARG A 124 -9.11 1.56 13.24
CA ARG A 124 -8.71 0.62 14.29
C ARG A 124 -9.92 0.20 15.11
N ASP A 125 -10.00 -1.09 15.44
CA ASP A 125 -11.01 -1.57 16.38
C ASP A 125 -10.63 -1.27 17.85
N ALA A 126 -11.49 -1.64 18.79
CA ALA A 126 -11.25 -1.48 20.22
C ALA A 126 -10.01 -2.27 20.72
N ALA A 127 -9.57 -3.29 19.98
CA ALA A 127 -8.36 -4.06 20.26
C ALA A 127 -7.12 -3.52 19.51
N ALA A 128 -7.20 -2.31 18.96
CA ALA A 128 -6.16 -1.65 18.17
C ALA A 128 -5.72 -2.41 16.90
N ARG A 129 -6.55 -3.34 16.40
CA ARG A 129 -6.32 -4.03 15.14
C ARG A 129 -6.79 -3.19 13.97
N LEU A 130 -6.05 -3.24 12.88
CA LEU A 130 -6.44 -2.61 11.62
C LEU A 130 -7.78 -3.16 11.12
N THR A 131 -8.69 -2.27 10.78
CA THR A 131 -9.93 -2.56 10.06
C THR A 131 -10.00 -1.73 8.79
N ILE A 132 -10.75 -2.22 7.81
CA ILE A 132 -10.86 -1.63 6.48
C ILE A 132 -12.30 -1.66 6.02
N SER A 133 -12.75 -0.56 5.42
CA SER A 133 -14.10 -0.46 4.86
C SER A 133 -14.22 -1.17 3.52
N SER A 134 -15.46 -1.37 3.06
CA SER A 134 -15.73 -1.59 1.64
C SER A 134 -15.15 -0.44 0.79
N PRO A 135 -14.79 -0.69 -0.48
CA PRO A 135 -14.20 0.33 -1.33
C PRO A 135 -15.23 1.39 -1.73
N LEU A 136 -14.80 2.65 -1.71
CA LEU A 136 -15.49 3.76 -2.33
C LEU A 136 -14.99 3.94 -3.76
N GLU A 137 -15.91 4.08 -4.70
CA GLU A 137 -15.58 4.20 -6.12
C GLU A 137 -15.41 5.66 -6.53
N ALA A 138 -14.31 5.95 -7.24
CA ALA A 138 -14.03 7.26 -7.84
C ALA A 138 -13.79 7.11 -9.35
N HIS A 139 -14.65 6.35 -10.02
CA HIS A 139 -14.48 5.98 -11.43
C HIS A 139 -14.71 7.18 -12.36
N LYS A 140 -13.85 7.34 -13.36
CA LYS A 140 -14.02 8.36 -14.41
C LYS A 140 -13.66 7.77 -15.77
N ALA A 141 -14.65 7.55 -16.63
CA ALA A 141 -14.45 6.97 -17.96
C ALA A 141 -13.52 7.85 -18.82
N ASN A 142 -12.89 7.25 -19.83
CA ASN A 142 -12.08 7.97 -20.84
C ASN A 142 -10.95 8.82 -20.26
N THR A 143 -10.50 8.51 -19.04
CA THR A 143 -9.48 9.29 -18.33
C THR A 143 -8.27 8.42 -18.00
N LEU A 144 -7.12 8.80 -18.53
CA LEU A 144 -5.82 8.24 -18.17
C LEU A 144 -5.32 8.87 -16.85
N VAL A 145 -4.66 8.07 -16.03
CA VAL A 145 -3.99 8.47 -14.79
C VAL A 145 -2.49 8.27 -14.97
N TYR A 146 -1.71 9.33 -14.77
CA TYR A 146 -0.24 9.29 -14.88
C TYR A 146 0.42 9.00 -13.53
N HIS A 147 -0.13 9.55 -12.45
CA HIS A 147 0.36 9.33 -11.10
C HIS A 147 -0.70 9.75 -10.07
N VAL A 148 -0.61 9.21 -8.86
CA VAL A 148 -1.48 9.54 -7.72
C VAL A 148 -0.62 9.73 -6.48
N VAL A 149 -0.93 10.76 -5.67
CA VAL A 149 -0.27 11.03 -4.39
C VAL A 149 -1.30 11.39 -3.31
N GLY A 150 -1.00 11.03 -2.06
CA GLY A 150 -1.76 11.50 -0.90
C GLY A 150 -1.31 12.91 -0.53
N VAL A 151 -2.26 13.79 -0.23
CA VAL A 151 -1.99 15.17 0.19
C VAL A 151 -1.99 15.25 1.72
N ASP A 152 -0.95 15.84 2.32
CA ASP A 152 -0.97 16.11 3.78
C ASP A 152 -1.85 17.32 4.07
N VAL A 153 -3.02 17.03 4.62
CA VAL A 153 -4.05 18.01 4.97
C VAL A 153 -4.24 18.09 6.49
N GLY A 154 -3.28 17.59 7.27
CA GLY A 154 -3.44 17.48 8.72
C GLY A 154 -4.54 16.48 9.07
N PHE A 155 -5.63 16.96 9.68
CA PHE A 155 -6.79 16.14 10.08
C PHE A 155 -8.07 16.46 9.31
N GLU A 156 -7.99 17.33 8.30
CA GLU A 156 -9.09 17.53 7.34
C GLU A 156 -9.35 16.26 6.52
N ASN A 157 -10.46 16.23 5.77
CA ASN A 157 -10.83 15.08 4.95
C ASN A 157 -9.67 14.64 4.04
N PRO A 158 -9.28 13.35 4.03
CA PRO A 158 -8.19 12.85 3.19
C PRO A 158 -8.35 13.25 1.73
N MET A 159 -7.29 13.78 1.13
CA MET A 159 -7.26 14.17 -0.28
C MET A 159 -6.21 13.38 -1.05
N PHE A 160 -6.56 13.00 -2.28
CA PHE A 160 -5.67 12.35 -3.23
C PHE A 160 -5.56 13.20 -4.49
N ALA A 161 -4.36 13.65 -4.81
CA ALA A 161 -4.09 14.38 -6.04
C ALA A 161 -3.67 13.39 -7.13
N CYS A 162 -4.22 13.54 -8.33
CA CYS A 162 -3.90 12.71 -9.48
C CYS A 162 -3.66 13.58 -10.72
N LEU A 163 -2.71 13.16 -11.55
CA LEU A 163 -2.48 13.77 -12.87
C LEU A 163 -3.30 12.97 -13.89
N GLU A 164 -4.31 13.63 -14.46
CA GLU A 164 -5.28 13.01 -15.35
C GLU A 164 -5.30 13.65 -16.73
N MET A 165 -5.62 12.85 -17.75
CA MET A 165 -5.85 13.32 -19.11
C MET A 165 -7.11 12.63 -19.65
N ASP A 166 -8.09 13.46 -19.99
CA ASP A 166 -9.25 13.03 -20.75
C ASP A 166 -8.85 12.87 -22.23
N TYR A 167 -9.36 11.82 -22.88
CA TYR A 167 -9.11 11.54 -24.29
C TYR A 167 -10.38 11.32 -25.11
N GLU A 168 -11.55 11.66 -24.55
CA GLU A 168 -12.78 11.75 -25.33
C GLU A 168 -12.72 12.84 -26.42
#